data_AF-A0A8C6U7B9-F1
#
_entry.id   AF-A0A8C6U7B9-F1
#
_cell.length_a   1.000
_cell.length_b   1.000
_cell.length_c   1.000
_cell.angle_alpha   90.00
_cell.angle_beta   90.00
_cell.angle_gamma   90.00
#
_symmetry.space_group_name_H-M   'P 1'
#
loop_
_entity.id
_entity.type
_entity.pdbx_description
1 polymer ?
#
loop_
_entity_poly.entity_id
_entity_poly.type
_entity_poly.pdbx_seq_one_letter_code
_entity_poly.pdbx_strand_id
1 'polypeptide(L)'
;DMRYSPPPLAKGPHMFVQLFEKRVGLVLRWFSLWTDRQRKHLLHSLLAQCTSSQLKYCRDLLIETLPVTRVDFTTVLPRFLSLYVLSFLSPRDLSSAAQVCWNWRVLAEQDCLWVSRCVPKGWFLPYNPAEKEYGAWKKHYVSCVSTLDWLTPRELLYALPDPSLTSCTTPLLSSLSCV
;
A
#
# COMPACT_ATOMS: atom_id res chain seq x y z
N ASP A 1 -67.06 12.96 -52.33
CA ASP A 1 -65.71 12.55 -51.90
C ASP A 1 -65.04 13.55 -50.98
N MET A 2 -65.27 13.46 -49.67
CA MET A 2 -64.37 14.01 -48.67
C MET A 2 -63.57 12.86 -48.06
N ARG A 3 -62.38 12.65 -48.59
CA ARG A 3 -61.40 11.73 -48.00
C ARG A 3 -60.89 12.35 -46.70
N TYR A 4 -61.28 11.77 -45.57
CA TYR A 4 -60.59 11.99 -44.31
C TYR A 4 -59.14 11.51 -44.46
N SER A 5 -58.19 12.43 -44.47
CA SER A 5 -56.77 12.13 -44.33
C SER A 5 -56.49 11.77 -42.86
N PRO A 6 -55.88 10.61 -42.56
CA PRO A 6 -55.43 10.33 -41.20
C PRO A 6 -54.27 11.28 -40.82
N PRO A 7 -54.16 11.71 -39.54
CA PRO A 7 -53.03 12.51 -39.09
C PRO A 7 -51.72 11.71 -39.20
N PRO A 8 -50.59 12.33 -39.59
CA PRO A 8 -49.33 11.61 -39.76
C PRO A 8 -48.74 11.13 -38.43
N LEU A 9 -48.42 9.84 -38.40
CA LEU A 9 -47.62 9.17 -37.37
C LEU A 9 -46.16 9.65 -37.45
N ALA A 10 -45.68 10.37 -36.43
CA ALA A 10 -44.23 10.55 -36.20
C ALA A 10 -43.91 10.99 -34.75
N LYS A 11 -44.18 10.12 -33.76
CA LYS A 11 -43.57 10.27 -32.43
C LYS A 11 -42.12 9.75 -32.51
N GLY A 12 -41.21 10.62 -32.94
CA GLY A 12 -39.81 10.27 -33.23
C GLY A 12 -38.97 9.86 -32.01
N PRO A 13 -37.73 9.33 -32.25
CA PRO A 13 -36.79 8.87 -31.22
C PRO A 13 -36.47 9.91 -30.14
N HIS A 14 -36.61 11.19 -30.47
CA HIS A 14 -36.45 12.31 -29.55
C HIS A 14 -37.41 12.27 -28.34
N MET A 15 -38.64 11.78 -28.52
CA MET A 15 -39.62 11.67 -27.44
C MET A 15 -39.23 10.59 -26.42
N PHE A 16 -38.60 9.50 -26.88
CA PHE A 16 -38.16 8.42 -26.00
C PHE A 16 -36.97 8.83 -25.13
N VAL A 17 -36.01 9.56 -25.71
CA VAL A 17 -34.88 10.12 -24.95
C VAL A 17 -35.39 11.09 -23.88
N GLN A 18 -36.28 12.01 -24.22
CA GLN A 18 -36.86 12.93 -23.23
C GLN A 18 -37.61 12.21 -22.11
N LEU A 19 -38.34 11.14 -22.44
CA LEU A 19 -39.07 10.35 -21.45
C LEU A 19 -38.10 9.60 -20.52
N PHE A 20 -37.02 9.06 -21.08
CA PHE A 20 -35.97 8.40 -20.31
C PHE A 20 -35.32 9.36 -19.31
N GLU A 21 -34.87 10.54 -19.77
CA GLU A 21 -34.27 11.56 -18.91
C GLU A 21 -35.20 11.98 -17.76
N LYS A 22 -36.49 12.17 -18.06
CA LYS A 22 -37.50 12.49 -17.03
C LYS A 22 -37.62 11.38 -15.98
N ARG A 23 -37.60 10.11 -16.41
CA ARG A 23 -37.68 8.97 -15.50
C ARG A 23 -36.43 8.82 -14.65
N VAL A 24 -35.24 8.98 -15.25
CA VAL A 24 -33.97 8.97 -14.52
C VAL A 24 -33.96 10.08 -13.47
N GLY A 25 -34.36 11.30 -13.83
CA GLY A 25 -34.45 12.42 -12.89
C GLY A 25 -35.38 12.15 -11.70
N LEU A 26 -36.52 11.48 -11.93
CA LEU A 26 -37.42 11.08 -10.85
C LEU A 26 -36.78 10.04 -9.91
N VAL A 27 -36.13 9.02 -10.46
CA VAL A 27 -35.45 7.99 -9.67
C VAL A 27 -34.34 8.61 -8.82
N LEU A 28 -33.52 9.50 -9.39
CA LEU A 28 -32.46 10.20 -8.65
C LEU A 28 -33.02 11.06 -7.51
N ARG A 29 -34.15 11.73 -7.74
CA ARG A 29 -34.83 12.51 -6.70
C ARG A 29 -35.35 11.62 -5.56
N TRP A 30 -35.91 10.45 -5.86
CA TRP A 30 -36.32 9.52 -4.81
C TRP A 30 -35.13 8.90 -4.09
N PHE A 31 -34.08 8.55 -4.82
CA PHE A 31 -32.86 7.99 -4.27
C PHE A 31 -32.23 8.91 -3.21
N SER A 32 -32.22 10.23 -3.44
CA SER A 32 -31.70 11.19 -2.47
C SER A 32 -32.54 11.28 -1.19
N LEU A 33 -33.82 10.95 -1.23
CA LEU A 33 -34.72 10.94 -0.06
C LEU A 33 -34.68 9.62 0.72
N TRP A 34 -34.14 8.55 0.14
CA TRP A 34 -34.09 7.23 0.77
C TRP A 34 -32.97 7.07 1.79
N THR A 35 -33.19 6.15 2.74
CA THR A 35 -32.18 5.73 3.71
C THR A 35 -31.04 4.95 3.06
N ASP A 36 -29.89 4.88 3.74
CA ASP A 36 -28.72 4.11 3.26
C ASP A 36 -29.06 2.65 2.94
N ARG A 37 -29.88 1.99 3.79
CA ARG A 37 -30.34 0.62 3.56
C ARG A 37 -31.16 0.48 2.28
N GLN A 38 -32.07 1.42 2.02
CA GLN A 38 -32.91 1.42 0.82
C GLN A 38 -32.09 1.72 -0.44
N ARG A 39 -31.12 2.64 -0.37
CA ARG A 39 -30.19 2.93 -1.46
C ARG A 39 -29.38 1.70 -1.83
N LYS A 40 -28.78 1.02 -0.84
CA LYS A 40 -28.03 -0.23 -1.04
C LYS A 40 -28.91 -1.33 -1.64
N HIS A 41 -30.15 -1.43 -1.19
CA HIS A 41 -31.11 -2.39 -1.73
C HIS A 41 -31.39 -2.12 -3.22
N LEU A 42 -31.68 -0.87 -3.61
CA LEU A 42 -31.88 -0.52 -5.02
C LEU A 42 -30.64 -0.88 -5.86
N LEU A 43 -29.45 -0.48 -5.42
CA LEU A 43 -28.20 -0.76 -6.13
C LEU A 43 -28.00 -2.27 -6.35
N HIS A 44 -28.23 -3.08 -5.31
CA HIS A 44 -28.15 -4.53 -5.42
C HIS A 44 -29.17 -5.09 -6.42
N SER A 45 -30.42 -4.61 -6.36
CA SER A 45 -31.47 -5.04 -7.29
C SER A 45 -31.16 -4.66 -8.74
N LEU A 46 -30.56 -3.50 -8.99
CA LEU A 46 -30.13 -3.08 -10.33
C LEU A 46 -29.00 -3.95 -10.85
N LEU A 47 -27.95 -4.17 -10.05
CA LEU A 47 -26.81 -4.99 -10.43
C LEU A 47 -27.20 -6.45 -10.69
N ALA A 48 -28.17 -6.99 -9.94
CA ALA A 48 -28.66 -8.35 -10.14
C ALA A 48 -29.36 -8.56 -11.50
N GLN A 49 -29.85 -7.49 -12.13
CA GLN A 49 -30.49 -7.54 -13.46
C GLN A 49 -29.53 -7.22 -14.61
N CYS A 50 -28.27 -6.86 -14.30
CA CYS A 50 -27.28 -6.50 -15.30
C CYS A 50 -26.67 -7.73 -15.97
N THR A 51 -26.32 -7.60 -17.25
CA THR A 51 -25.50 -8.58 -17.97
C THR A 51 -24.04 -8.52 -17.55
N SER A 52 -23.25 -9.54 -17.89
CA SER A 52 -21.80 -9.55 -17.59
C SER A 52 -21.04 -8.36 -18.19
N SER A 53 -21.44 -7.84 -19.36
CA SER A 53 -20.82 -6.66 -19.95
C SER A 53 -21.18 -5.39 -19.18
N GLN A 54 -22.44 -5.25 -18.75
CA GLN A 54 -22.89 -4.13 -17.91
C GLN A 54 -22.24 -4.15 -16.52
N LEU A 55 -22.07 -5.33 -15.91
CA LEU A 55 -21.35 -5.46 -14.64
C LEU A 55 -19.87 -5.07 -14.75
N LYS A 56 -19.20 -5.40 -15.86
CA LYS A 56 -17.83 -4.93 -16.13
C LYS A 56 -17.79 -3.41 -16.25
N TYR A 57 -18.72 -2.82 -17.00
CA TYR A 57 -18.85 -1.37 -17.08
C TYR A 57 -19.06 -0.72 -15.70
N CYS A 58 -19.95 -1.27 -14.86
CA CYS A 58 -20.15 -0.79 -13.49
C CYS A 58 -18.88 -0.90 -12.64
N ARG A 59 -18.12 -1.99 -12.77
CA ARG A 59 -16.82 -2.15 -12.08
C ARG A 59 -15.85 -1.05 -12.48
N ASP A 60 -15.69 -0.78 -13.78
CA ASP A 60 -14.74 0.21 -14.27
C ASP A 60 -15.14 1.62 -13.80
N LEU A 61 -16.43 1.95 -13.88
CA LEU A 61 -16.97 3.21 -13.34
C LEU A 61 -16.73 3.35 -11.83
N LEU A 62 -16.89 2.27 -11.06
CA LEU A 62 -16.59 2.28 -9.63
C LEU A 62 -15.11 2.49 -9.35
N ILE A 63 -14.22 1.91 -10.16
CA ILE A 63 -12.76 2.11 -10.03
C ILE A 63 -12.37 3.55 -10.35
N GLU A 64 -13.01 4.19 -11.33
CA GLU A 64 -12.76 5.60 -11.67
C GLU A 64 -13.32 6.57 -10.61
N THR A 65 -14.51 6.30 -10.09
CA THR A 65 -15.22 7.20 -9.16
C THR A 65 -14.77 7.06 -7.72
N LEU A 66 -14.38 5.86 -7.30
CA LEU A 66 -13.75 5.65 -6.01
C LEU A 66 -12.28 6.05 -6.17
N PRO A 67 -11.77 7.02 -5.39
CA PRO A 67 -10.35 7.30 -5.42
C PRO A 67 -9.65 6.00 -5.03
N VAL A 68 -8.84 5.47 -5.95
CA VAL A 68 -8.06 4.23 -5.81
C VAL A 68 -7.04 4.45 -4.69
N THR A 69 -7.52 4.51 -3.46
CA THR A 69 -6.77 4.90 -2.27
C THR A 69 -6.09 3.70 -1.63
N ARG A 70 -6.39 2.48 -2.08
CA ARG A 70 -5.83 1.23 -1.56
C ARG A 70 -5.75 0.12 -2.60
N VAL A 71 -5.12 0.38 -3.74
CA VAL A 71 -4.52 -0.75 -4.45
C VAL A 71 -3.29 -1.14 -3.65
N ASP A 72 -3.28 -2.37 -3.16
CA ASP A 72 -2.09 -2.95 -2.55
C ASP A 72 -1.04 -3.12 -3.63
N PHE A 73 -0.11 -2.17 -3.72
CA PHE A 73 0.94 -2.16 -4.74
C PHE A 73 1.77 -3.45 -4.70
N THR A 74 1.86 -4.12 -3.55
CA THR A 74 2.62 -5.37 -3.40
C THR A 74 2.02 -6.53 -4.20
N THR A 75 0.75 -6.41 -4.61
CA THR A 75 0.04 -7.41 -5.44
C THR A 75 0.04 -7.08 -6.93
N VAL A 76 0.34 -5.83 -7.28
CA VAL A 76 0.31 -5.34 -8.67
C VAL A 76 1.72 -5.21 -9.23
N LEU A 77 2.68 -4.80 -8.41
CA LEU A 77 4.06 -4.61 -8.83
C LEU A 77 4.85 -5.94 -8.78
N PRO A 78 5.78 -6.17 -9.72
CA PRO A 78 6.80 -7.19 -9.60
C PRO A 78 7.54 -7.10 -8.25
N ARG A 79 7.90 -8.25 -7.68
CA ARG A 79 8.51 -8.37 -6.34
C ARG A 79 9.67 -7.39 -6.11
N PHE A 80 10.55 -7.20 -7.10
CA PHE A 80 11.72 -6.34 -6.94
C PHE A 80 11.32 -4.86 -6.71
N LEU A 81 10.29 -4.37 -7.40
CA LEU A 81 9.79 -2.99 -7.24
C LEU A 81 9.14 -2.81 -5.88
N SER A 82 8.37 -3.81 -5.42
CA SER A 82 7.79 -3.80 -4.08
C SER A 82 8.87 -3.73 -3.00
N LEU A 83 9.95 -4.51 -3.13
CA LEU A 83 11.08 -4.46 -2.20
C LEU A 83 11.84 -3.13 -2.27
N TYR A 84 11.99 -2.55 -3.47
CA TYR A 84 12.59 -1.23 -3.63
C TYR A 84 11.78 -0.15 -2.90
N VAL A 85 10.44 -0.14 -3.04
CA VAL A 85 9.57 0.78 -2.30
C VAL A 85 9.70 0.57 -0.78
N LEU A 86 9.67 -0.68 -0.32
CA LEU A 86 9.83 -1.01 1.10
C LEU A 86 11.23 -0.64 1.64
N SER A 87 12.26 -0.57 0.80
CA SER A 87 13.61 -0.20 1.23
C SER A 87 13.70 1.22 1.79
N PHE A 88 12.80 2.13 1.38
CA PHE A 88 12.71 3.50 1.89
C PHE A 88 12.09 3.62 3.28
N LEU A 89 11.44 2.56 3.79
CA LEU A 89 10.78 2.59 5.08
C LEU A 89 11.78 2.48 6.24
N SER A 90 11.49 3.15 7.36
CA SER A 90 12.26 2.97 8.59
C SER A 90 12.06 1.53 9.13
N PRO A 91 12.97 1.00 9.98
CA PRO A 91 12.79 -0.31 10.62
C PRO A 91 11.47 -0.43 11.39
N ARG A 92 11.00 0.69 11.96
CA ARG A 92 9.71 0.79 12.65
C ARG A 92 8.55 0.65 11.65
N ASP A 93 8.62 1.37 10.53
CA ASP A 93 7.58 1.32 9.50
C ASP A 93 7.55 -0.02 8.78
N LEU A 94 8.71 -0.65 8.54
CA LEU A 94 8.79 -2.04 8.05
C LEU A 94 8.13 -3.02 9.02
N SER A 95 8.30 -2.81 10.32
CA SER A 95 7.67 -3.65 11.34
C SER A 95 6.15 -3.47 11.39
N SER A 96 5.66 -2.25 11.15
CA SER A 96 4.22 -1.96 10.99
C SER A 96 3.68 -2.56 9.68
N ALA A 97 4.42 -2.43 8.59
CA ALA A 97 4.10 -3.00 7.28
C ALA A 97 3.92 -4.52 7.36
N ALA A 98 4.79 -5.21 8.10
CA ALA A 98 4.69 -6.66 8.34
C ALA A 98 3.43 -7.10 9.12
N GLN A 99 2.67 -6.18 9.69
CA GLN A 99 1.43 -6.45 10.42
C GLN A 99 0.16 -6.26 9.57
N VAL A 100 0.29 -5.78 8.32
CA VAL A 100 -0.85 -5.52 7.43
C VAL A 100 -1.50 -6.83 6.97
N CYS A 101 -0.73 -7.71 6.35
CA CYS A 101 -1.18 -9.05 5.95
C CYS A 101 0.02 -9.99 5.71
N TRP A 102 -0.25 -11.27 5.40
CA TRP A 102 0.81 -12.26 5.14
C TRP A 102 1.75 -11.87 4.00
N ASN A 103 1.24 -11.36 2.88
CA ASN A 103 2.06 -10.93 1.74
C ASN A 103 3.03 -9.81 2.14
N TRP A 104 2.53 -8.83 2.88
CA TRP A 104 3.33 -7.73 3.41
C TRP A 104 4.37 -8.21 4.43
N ARG A 105 4.03 -9.16 5.30
CA ARG A 105 4.99 -9.79 6.21
C ARG A 105 6.13 -10.44 5.44
N VAL A 106 5.82 -11.26 4.45
CA VAL A 106 6.85 -11.94 3.64
C VAL A 106 7.78 -10.92 2.99
N LEU A 107 7.27 -9.83 2.41
CA LEU A 107 8.10 -8.81 1.76
C LEU A 107 8.91 -7.96 2.75
N ALA A 108 8.29 -7.51 3.84
CA ALA A 108 8.92 -6.64 4.83
C ALA A 108 10.00 -7.36 5.67
N GLU A 109 9.95 -8.69 5.75
CA GLU A 109 10.92 -9.52 6.48
C GLU A 109 12.04 -10.09 5.58
N GLN A 110 12.15 -9.64 4.33
CA GLN A 110 13.19 -10.10 3.42
C GLN A 110 14.59 -9.66 3.84
N ASP A 111 15.53 -10.60 3.75
CA ASP A 111 16.91 -10.40 4.20
C ASP A 111 17.59 -9.20 3.52
N CYS A 112 17.35 -8.96 2.23
CA CYS A 112 17.92 -7.81 1.53
C CYS A 112 17.58 -6.45 2.18
N LEU A 113 16.43 -6.33 2.85
CA LEU A 113 16.04 -5.13 3.58
C LEU A 113 16.81 -5.01 4.90
N TRP A 114 17.12 -6.12 5.58
CA TRP A 114 17.70 -6.10 6.91
C TRP A 114 19.23 -6.24 6.91
N VAL A 115 19.81 -6.96 5.95
CA VAL A 115 21.26 -7.06 5.70
C VAL A 115 21.86 -5.66 5.51
N SER A 116 21.24 -4.85 4.64
CA SER A 116 21.67 -3.48 4.35
C SER A 116 21.64 -2.55 5.57
N ARG A 117 20.88 -2.91 6.62
CA ARG A 117 20.77 -2.16 7.88
C ARG A 117 21.69 -2.69 8.98
N CYS A 118 22.10 -3.97 8.92
CA CYS A 118 22.95 -4.63 9.91
C CYS A 118 24.44 -4.53 9.56
N VAL A 119 24.81 -4.85 8.32
CA VAL A 119 26.22 -4.97 7.88
C VAL A 119 27.03 -3.67 8.12
N PRO A 120 26.52 -2.46 7.80
CA PRO A 120 27.27 -1.23 8.07
C PRO A 120 27.54 -0.95 9.56
N LYS A 121 26.80 -1.60 10.46
CA LYS A 121 26.96 -1.49 11.92
C LYS A 121 27.87 -2.57 12.49
N GLY A 122 28.45 -3.43 11.65
CA GLY A 122 29.22 -4.59 12.08
C GLY A 122 28.35 -5.71 12.67
N TRP A 123 27.04 -5.69 12.45
CA TRP A 123 26.12 -6.71 12.94
C TRP A 123 26.02 -7.83 11.91
N PHE A 124 26.75 -8.91 12.16
CA PHE A 124 26.78 -10.09 11.30
C PHE A 124 26.13 -11.28 11.99
N LEU A 125 25.36 -12.05 11.25
CA LEU A 125 24.88 -13.35 11.73
C LEU A 125 26.07 -14.33 11.84
N PRO A 126 26.09 -15.20 12.87
CA PRO A 126 27.13 -16.20 13.03
C PRO A 126 27.00 -17.37 12.03
N TYR A 127 25.95 -17.36 11.20
CA TYR A 127 25.69 -18.35 10.17
C TYR A 127 25.07 -17.69 8.94
N ASN A 128 25.14 -18.38 7.79
CA ASN A 128 24.44 -17.96 6.59
C ASN A 128 23.02 -18.56 6.58
N PRO A 129 21.95 -17.74 6.63
CA PRO A 129 20.59 -18.26 6.64
C PRO A 129 20.28 -19.05 5.36
N ALA A 130 19.53 -20.14 5.50
CA ALA A 130 19.10 -20.95 4.36
C ALA A 130 18.07 -20.18 3.51
N GLU A 131 17.93 -20.51 2.22
CA GLU A 131 17.01 -19.81 1.29
C GLU A 131 15.53 -19.74 1.75
N LYS A 132 15.12 -20.63 2.66
CA LYS A 132 13.75 -20.71 3.21
C LYS A 132 13.63 -20.09 4.61
N GLU A 133 14.73 -19.62 5.18
CA GLU A 133 14.76 -19.00 6.50
C GLU A 133 14.51 -17.50 6.37
N TYR A 134 13.25 -17.09 6.44
CA TYR A 134 12.89 -15.68 6.37
C TYR A 134 12.97 -15.00 7.75
N GLY A 135 13.44 -13.75 7.74
CA GLY A 135 13.41 -12.89 8.93
C GLY A 135 14.54 -13.14 9.93
N ALA A 136 15.54 -13.98 9.60
CA ALA A 136 16.73 -14.16 10.44
C ALA A 136 17.44 -12.82 10.69
N TRP A 137 17.67 -12.06 9.61
CA TRP A 137 18.28 -10.73 9.70
C TRP A 137 17.43 -9.72 10.45
N LYS A 138 16.09 -9.77 10.30
CA LYS A 138 15.18 -8.92 11.10
C LYS A 138 15.29 -9.23 12.58
N LYS A 139 15.25 -10.51 12.96
CA LYS A 139 15.36 -10.94 14.37
C LYS A 139 16.70 -10.51 14.95
N HIS A 140 17.78 -10.69 14.19
CA HIS A 140 19.11 -10.23 14.58
C HIS A 140 19.15 -8.71 14.78
N TYR A 141 18.61 -7.92 13.83
CA TYR A 141 18.51 -6.47 13.97
C TYR A 141 17.79 -6.06 15.25
N VAL A 142 16.62 -6.64 15.53
CA VAL A 142 15.84 -6.34 16.74
C VAL A 142 16.63 -6.71 17.99
N SER A 143 17.32 -7.85 17.99
CA SER A 143 18.21 -8.26 19.08
C SER A 143 19.32 -7.23 19.31
N CYS A 144 20.07 -6.86 18.27
CA CYS A 144 21.16 -5.89 18.39
C CYS A 144 20.68 -4.50 18.86
N VAL A 145 19.51 -4.06 18.39
CA VAL A 145 18.89 -2.80 18.85
C VAL A 145 18.47 -2.88 20.32
N SER A 146 17.97 -4.03 20.79
CA SER A 146 17.61 -4.20 22.19
C SER A 146 18.82 -4.25 23.14
N THR A 147 19.99 -4.65 22.64
CA THR A 147 21.25 -4.73 23.40
C THR A 147 22.10 -3.46 23.29
N LEU A 148 21.75 -2.54 22.40
CA LEU A 148 22.35 -1.21 22.38
C LEU A 148 21.86 -0.47 23.61
N ASP A 149 22.73 -0.33 24.62
CA ASP A 149 22.57 0.70 25.64
C ASP A 149 22.53 2.04 24.91
N TRP A 150 21.33 2.62 24.82
CA TRP A 150 21.14 3.98 24.35
C TRP A 150 21.72 4.89 25.42
N LEU A 151 23.04 5.05 25.47
CA LEU A 151 23.62 6.11 26.28
C LEU A 151 23.02 7.42 25.78
N THR A 152 22.27 8.08 26.66
CA THR A 152 21.76 9.42 26.39
C THR A 152 22.93 10.32 26.02
N PRO A 153 22.75 11.39 25.21
CA PRO A 153 23.84 12.32 24.89
C PRO A 153 24.57 12.86 26.14
N ARG A 154 23.88 12.86 27.28
CA ARG A 154 24.41 13.20 28.59
C ARG A 154 25.35 12.13 29.16
N GLU A 155 25.06 10.85 28.98
CA GLU A 155 25.92 9.75 29.43
C GLU A 155 27.16 9.57 28.56
N LEU A 156 27.09 9.91 27.27
CA LEU A 156 28.27 9.93 26.38
C LEU A 156 29.30 10.99 26.78
N LEU A 157 28.87 12.10 27.39
CA LEU A 157 29.77 13.13 27.92
C LEU A 157 30.54 12.67 29.17
N TYR A 158 30.00 11.70 29.91
CA TYR A 158 30.64 11.14 31.11
C TYR A 158 31.43 9.84 30.84
N ALA A 159 31.21 9.22 29.68
CA ALA A 159 31.87 7.96 29.29
C ALA A 159 33.21 8.17 28.53
N LEU A 160 33.57 9.40 28.17
CA LEU A 160 34.89 9.71 27.62
C LEU A 160 35.91 9.80 28.79
N PRO A 161 37.03 9.04 28.75
CA PRO A 161 38.08 9.21 29.74
C PRO A 161 38.68 10.62 29.60
N ASP A 162 39.01 11.23 30.74
CA ASP A 162 39.64 12.55 30.78
C ASP A 162 40.77 12.68 29.75
N PRO A 163 40.77 13.73 28.90
CA PRO A 163 41.81 13.96 27.90
C PRO A 163 43.20 14.26 28.51
N SER A 164 43.33 14.26 29.84
CA SER A 164 44.59 14.46 30.57
C SER A 164 45.35 13.17 30.90
N LEU A 165 44.79 11.97 30.62
CA LEU A 165 45.44 10.68 30.96
C LEU A 165 45.86 9.81 29.77
N THR A 166 45.65 10.23 28.52
CA THR A 166 46.22 9.55 27.34
C THR A 166 47.56 10.16 26.92
N SER A 167 48.57 10.03 27.79
CA SER A 167 49.95 9.91 27.33
C SER A 167 50.29 8.42 27.28
N CYS A 168 50.85 7.97 26.17
CA CYS A 168 51.38 6.63 25.93
C CYS A 168 50.39 5.62 25.33
N THR A 169 50.45 5.59 23.98
CA THR A 169 50.63 4.41 23.10
C THR A 169 49.58 4.25 22.00
N THR A 170 49.82 4.94 20.87
CA THR A 170 49.69 4.32 19.54
C THR A 170 50.95 3.45 19.31
N PRO A 171 50.91 2.30 18.61
CA PRO A 171 50.47 2.16 17.21
C PRO A 171 49.51 0.96 17.00
N LEU A 172 48.57 0.95 16.05
CA LEU A 172 48.81 0.53 14.67
C LEU A 172 47.56 0.88 13.84
N LEU A 173 47.62 1.99 13.12
CA LEU A 173 46.81 2.23 11.92
C LEU A 173 47.79 2.19 10.76
N SER A 174 48.05 1.00 10.23
CA SER A 174 48.81 0.82 9.01
C SER A 174 48.32 -0.42 8.27
N SER A 175 47.17 -0.31 7.62
CA SER A 175 46.90 -0.99 6.34
C SER A 175 45.48 -0.65 5.85
N LEU A 176 45.29 0.60 5.45
CA LEU A 176 44.32 0.95 4.41
C LEU A 176 45.05 1.83 3.40
N SER A 177 45.80 1.16 2.54
CA SER A 177 46.15 1.66 1.22
C SER A 177 46.40 0.47 0.30
N CYS A 178 45.69 0.48 -0.82
CA CYS A 178 45.85 -0.31 -2.04
C CYS A 178 44.86 -1.47 -2.28
N VAL A 179 43.99 -1.17 -3.26
CA VAL A 179 43.13 -2.00 -4.12
C VAL A 179 41.71 -2.28 -3.61
#